data_AF-A0A9D1TSW2-F1
#
_entry.id   AF-A0A9D1TSW2-F1
#
_cell.length_a   1.000
_cell.length_b   1.000
_cell.length_c   1.000
_cell.angle_alpha   90.00
_cell.angle_beta   90.00
_cell.angle_gamma   90.00
#
_symmetry.space_group_name_H-M   'P 1'
#
loop_
_entity.id
_entity.type
_entity.pdbx_description
1 polymer ?
#
loop_
_entity_poly.entity_id
_entity_poly.type
_entity_poly.pdbx_seq_one_letter_code
_entity_poly.pdbx_strand_id
1 'polypeptide(L)'
;MIIENETRPIEKLMSGAYDSIKGLVSADTVVGSPIKAENGVVIIPISKVAMGFVTGGGEYGDAPDADAHCAGGSGAGMSVVPVAFLVSNGIEIKLVNISDKPAMDKIIDAIPEVVKLVMSAIK
;
A
#
# COMPACT_ATOMS: atom_id res chain seq x y z
N MET A 1 -9.41 33.73 29.77
CA MET A 1 -9.62 33.81 28.30
C MET A 1 -9.03 32.55 27.73
N ILE A 2 -9.85 31.78 27.02
CA ILE A 2 -9.58 30.41 26.58
C ILE A 2 -8.43 30.46 25.57
N ILE A 3 -7.37 29.69 25.80
CA ILE A 3 -6.29 29.47 24.82
C ILE A 3 -6.90 28.59 23.72
N GLU A 4 -7.26 29.19 22.59
CA GLU A 4 -7.59 28.44 21.38
C GLU A 4 -6.33 27.70 20.93
N ASN A 5 -6.41 26.37 21.01
CA ASN A 5 -5.39 25.46 20.53
C ASN A 5 -5.52 25.36 19.01
N GLU A 6 -5.03 26.36 18.27
CA GLU A 6 -4.83 26.24 16.83
C GLU A 6 -3.69 25.25 16.58
N THR A 7 -4.06 23.97 16.42
CA THR A 7 -3.17 22.93 15.90
C THR A 7 -2.49 23.42 14.64
N ARG A 8 -1.16 23.55 14.68
CA ARG A 8 -0.38 24.10 13.57
C ARG A 8 -0.57 23.19 12.34
N PRO A 9 -0.59 23.72 11.10
CA PRO A 9 -0.74 22.89 9.89
C PRO A 9 0.27 21.73 9.85
N ILE A 10 1.48 21.95 10.35
CA ILE A 10 2.53 20.94 10.50
C ILE A 10 2.15 19.81 11.47
N GLU A 11 1.43 20.09 12.55
CA GLU A 11 0.96 19.07 13.50
C GLU A 11 -0.14 18.21 12.89
N LYS A 12 -1.03 18.80 12.08
CA LYS A 12 -2.05 18.02 11.33
C LYS A 12 -1.39 17.09 10.31
N LEU A 13 -0.34 17.56 9.62
CA LEU A 13 0.43 16.74 8.69
C LEU A 13 1.24 15.65 9.40
N MET A 14 1.87 15.95 10.54
CA MET A 14 2.61 14.97 11.35
C MET A 14 1.68 13.92 11.97
N SER A 15 0.49 14.31 12.43
CA SER A 15 -0.53 13.39 12.93
C SER A 15 -1.03 12.46 11.83
N GLY A 16 -1.36 12.99 10.64
CA GLY A 16 -1.78 12.17 9.50
C GLY A 16 -0.68 11.23 8.99
N ALA A 17 0.59 11.68 9.03
CA ALA A 17 1.74 10.85 8.72
C ALA A 17 1.96 9.75 9.78
N TYR A 18 1.80 10.06 11.06
CA TYR A 18 1.93 9.08 12.15
C TYR A 18 0.83 8.00 12.10
N ASP A 19 -0.41 8.38 11.83
CA ASP A 19 -1.52 7.44 11.63
C ASP A 19 -1.30 6.56 10.39
N SER A 20 -0.77 7.15 9.32
CA SER A 20 -0.39 6.41 8.10
C SER A 20 0.76 5.44 8.35
N ILE A 21 1.79 5.84 9.10
CA ILE A 21 2.94 5.00 9.49
C ILE A 21 2.47 3.85 10.40
N LYS A 22 1.59 4.11 11.36
CA LYS A 22 0.98 3.09 12.22
C LYS A 22 0.15 2.08 11.41
N GLY A 23 -0.48 2.51 10.32
CA GLY A 23 -1.16 1.63 9.36
C GLY A 23 -0.21 0.86 8.41
N LEU A 24 1.05 1.29 8.30
CA LEU A 24 2.06 0.80 7.34
C LEU A 24 3.00 -0.27 7.94
N VAL A 25 3.23 -0.23 9.25
CA VAL A 25 4.22 -1.09 9.94
C VAL A 25 3.82 -2.58 9.97
N SER A 26 2.57 -2.92 9.65
CA SER A 26 2.10 -4.31 9.66
C SER A 26 1.71 -4.73 8.24
N ALA A 27 2.59 -5.47 7.56
CA ALA A 27 2.17 -6.28 6.44
C ALA A 27 1.36 -7.45 7.01
N ASP A 28 0.07 -7.22 7.27
CA ASP A 28 -0.78 -8.21 7.89
C ASP A 28 -1.06 -9.35 6.89
N THR A 29 -0.80 -10.57 7.35
CA THR A 29 -1.22 -11.77 6.61
C THR A 29 -2.73 -11.89 6.76
N VAL A 30 -3.45 -11.68 5.66
CA VAL A 30 -4.90 -11.78 5.61
C VAL A 30 -5.29 -13.22 5.31
N VAL A 31 -6.03 -13.81 6.24
CA VAL A 31 -6.68 -15.11 6.07
C VAL A 31 -8.05 -14.85 5.42
N GLY A 32 -8.22 -15.33 4.19
CA GLY A 32 -9.46 -15.21 3.44
C GLY A 32 -10.56 -16.14 3.98
N SER A 33 -11.79 -15.89 3.55
CA SER A 33 -12.94 -16.73 3.92
C SER A 33 -12.77 -18.17 3.40
N PRO A 34 -13.15 -19.20 4.19
CA PRO A 34 -13.09 -20.58 3.75
C PRO A 34 -14.00 -20.84 2.54
N ILE A 35 -13.44 -21.46 1.51
CA ILE A 35 -14.15 -21.93 0.33
C ILE A 35 -14.36 -23.45 0.50
N LYS A 36 -15.61 -23.90 0.50
CA LYS A 36 -15.95 -25.33 0.57
C LYS A 36 -16.20 -25.85 -0.84
N ALA A 37 -15.39 -26.83 -1.26
CA ALA A 37 -15.63 -27.57 -2.48
C ALA A 37 -16.72 -28.63 -2.26
N GLU A 38 -17.41 -29.03 -3.33
CA GLU A 38 -18.50 -30.01 -3.28
C GLU A 38 -18.09 -31.39 -2.74
N ASN A 39 -16.80 -31.71 -2.84
CA ASN A 39 -16.21 -32.94 -2.31
C ASN A 39 -15.84 -32.87 -0.82
N GLY A 40 -16.21 -31.80 -0.11
CA GLY A 40 -15.93 -31.62 1.32
C GLY A 40 -14.56 -31.03 1.64
N VAL A 41 -13.74 -30.70 0.64
CA VAL A 41 -12.45 -30.02 0.83
C VAL A 41 -12.69 -28.54 1.18
N VAL A 42 -11.99 -28.04 2.20
CA VAL A 42 -11.99 -26.64 2.62
C VAL A 42 -10.68 -25.98 2.20
N ILE A 43 -10.78 -24.86 1.50
CA ILE A 43 -9.64 -24.08 1.01
C ILE A 43 -9.68 -22.71 1.66
N ILE A 44 -8.59 -22.31 2.31
CA ILE A 44 -8.45 -21.01 2.96
C ILE A 44 -7.31 -20.26 2.25
N PRO A 45 -7.61 -19.21 1.48
CA PRO A 45 -6.59 -18.37 0.85
C PRO A 45 -5.82 -17.57 1.90
N ILE A 46 -4.50 -17.50 1.75
CA ILE A 46 -3.62 -16.69 2.60
C ILE A 46 -2.92 -15.68 1.71
N SER A 47 -3.09 -14.39 2.02
CA SER A 47 -2.49 -13.29 1.25
C SER A 47 -1.66 -12.38 2.15
N LYS A 48 -0.56 -11.85 1.63
CA LYS A 48 0.20 -10.77 2.22
C LYS A 48 -0.36 -9.45 1.71
N VAL A 49 -0.77 -8.57 2.61
CA VAL A 49 -1.19 -7.21 2.26
C VAL A 49 -0.09 -6.25 2.64
N ALA A 50 0.24 -5.33 1.75
CA ALA A 50 1.10 -4.19 2.01
C ALA A 50 0.34 -2.92 1.65
N MET A 51 0.29 -1.96 2.56
CA MET A 51 -0.30 -0.64 2.30
C MET A 51 0.77 0.40 2.47
N GLY A 52 0.73 1.46 1.68
CA GLY A 52 1.67 2.55 1.74
C GLY A 52 1.01 3.88 1.48
N PHE A 53 1.45 4.89 2.20
CA PHE A 53 0.93 6.25 2.11
C PHE A 53 2.14 7.18 2.00
N VAL A 54 2.09 8.08 1.04
CA VAL A 54 3.10 9.11 0.83
C VAL A 54 2.40 10.46 0.94
N THR A 55 3.01 11.39 1.65
CA THR A 55 2.54 12.77 1.74
C THR A 55 3.74 13.69 1.65
N GLY A 56 3.58 14.81 0.97
CA GLY A 56 4.64 15.79 0.79
C GLY A 56 4.06 17.14 0.45
N GLY A 57 4.66 18.20 0.96
CA GLY A 57 4.27 19.56 0.65
C GLY A 57 5.42 20.53 0.90
N GLY A 58 5.31 21.72 0.32
CA GLY A 58 6.28 22.78 0.44
C GLY A 58 5.60 24.14 0.35
N GLU A 59 6.21 25.12 1.01
CA GLU A 59 5.79 26.51 0.96
C GLU A 59 6.61 27.23 -0.12
N TYR A 60 5.95 28.01 -0.98
CA TYR A 60 6.60 28.76 -2.07
C TYR A 60 6.23 30.24 -2.02
N GLY A 61 7.20 31.10 -1.68
CA GLY A 61 7.04 32.56 -1.65
C GLY A 61 7.30 33.14 -0.26
N ASP A 62 7.75 34.39 -0.21
CA ASP A 62 8.21 35.08 1.01
C ASP A 62 7.18 36.15 1.47
N ALA A 63 5.88 35.87 1.27
CA ALA A 63 4.80 36.81 1.55
C ALA A 63 4.06 36.46 2.86
N PRO A 64 3.57 37.47 3.60
CA PRO A 64 3.10 37.33 4.98
C PRO A 64 1.80 36.52 5.16
N ASP A 65 1.14 36.11 4.07
CA ASP A 65 -0.02 35.19 4.11
C ASP A 65 0.45 33.74 3.95
N ALA A 66 0.52 33.03 5.08
CA ALA A 66 0.93 31.63 5.15
C ALA A 66 -0.03 30.66 4.44
N ASP A 67 -1.30 31.05 4.26
CA ASP A 67 -2.32 30.21 3.62
C ASP A 67 -2.25 30.21 2.08
N ALA A 68 -1.60 31.20 1.47
CA ALA A 68 -1.58 31.38 0.01
C ALA A 68 -0.45 30.63 -0.71
N HIS A 69 0.54 30.09 0.02
CA HIS A 69 1.79 29.59 -0.55
C HIS A 69 2.06 28.10 -0.29
N CYS A 70 1.11 27.36 0.25
CA CYS A 70 1.28 25.94 0.54
C CYS A 70 0.89 25.08 -0.67
N ALA A 71 1.85 24.36 -1.25
CA ALA A 71 1.62 23.31 -2.23
C ALA A 71 1.83 21.95 -1.55
N GLY A 72 0.79 21.14 -1.49
CA GLY A 72 0.85 19.80 -0.90
C GLY A 72 0.21 18.75 -1.79
N GLY A 73 0.68 17.51 -1.67
CA GLY A 73 0.13 16.33 -2.33
C GLY A 73 0.27 15.10 -1.45
N SER A 74 -0.72 14.23 -1.51
CA SER A 74 -0.68 12.92 -0.86
C SER A 74 -1.11 11.82 -1.82
N GLY A 75 -0.66 10.60 -1.55
CA GLY A 75 -0.96 9.42 -2.33
C GLY A 75 -0.98 8.19 -1.43
N ALA A 76 -1.77 7.19 -1.82
CA ALA A 76 -1.86 5.92 -1.12
C ALA A 76 -1.79 4.78 -2.13
N GLY A 77 -1.28 3.63 -1.70
CA GLY A 77 -1.21 2.41 -2.46
C GLY A 77 -1.46 1.19 -1.58
N MET A 78 -2.06 0.16 -2.16
CA MET A 78 -2.24 -1.13 -1.53
C MET A 78 -1.82 -2.22 -2.51
N SER A 79 -1.13 -3.24 -2.00
CA SER A 79 -0.72 -4.43 -2.72
C SER A 79 -1.22 -5.65 -1.95
N VAL A 80 -1.89 -6.56 -2.65
CA VAL A 80 -2.35 -7.84 -2.10
C VAL A 80 -1.68 -8.93 -2.92
N VAL A 81 -0.86 -9.75 -2.27
CA VAL A 81 -0.13 -10.84 -2.91
C VAL A 81 -0.57 -12.16 -2.27
N PRO A 82 -1.22 -13.06 -3.02
CA PRO A 82 -1.55 -14.38 -2.50
C PRO A 82 -0.24 -15.16 -2.30
N VAL A 83 -0.04 -15.72 -1.11
CA VAL A 83 1.21 -16.42 -0.75
C VAL A 83 1.01 -17.93 -0.64
N ALA A 84 -0.17 -18.36 -0.18
CA ALA A 84 -0.46 -19.77 -0.01
C ALA A 84 -1.97 -20.05 0.05
N PHE A 85 -2.32 -21.32 -0.05
CA PHE A 85 -3.64 -21.85 0.27
C PHE A 85 -3.49 -22.91 1.37
N LEU A 86 -4.26 -22.78 2.44
CA LEU A 86 -4.41 -23.86 3.41
C LEU A 86 -5.57 -24.74 2.96
N VAL A 87 -5.29 -26.01 2.69
CA VAL A 87 -6.25 -26.97 2.17
C VAL A 87 -6.48 -28.05 3.22
N SER A 88 -7.74 -28.30 3.57
CA SER A 88 -8.15 -29.37 4.46
C SER A 88 -9.14 -30.29 3.77
N ASN A 89 -8.88 -31.59 3.78
CA ASN A 89 -9.81 -32.62 3.26
C ASN A 89 -10.57 -33.35 4.38
N GLY A 90 -10.52 -32.82 5.62
CA GLY A 90 -11.12 -33.44 6.81
C GLY A 90 -10.24 -34.46 7.52
N ILE A 91 -9.16 -34.94 6.89
CA ILE A 91 -8.20 -35.90 7.47
C ILE A 91 -6.84 -35.23 7.70
N GLU A 92 -6.39 -34.45 6.73
CA GLU A 92 -5.12 -33.74 6.77
C GLU A 92 -5.30 -32.26 6.41
N ILE A 93 -4.39 -31.44 6.93
CA ILE A 93 -4.26 -30.03 6.59
C ILE A 93 -2.93 -29.86 5.87
N LYS A 94 -2.98 -29.28 4.67
CA LYS A 94 -1.82 -29.04 3.82
C LYS A 94 -1.71 -27.57 3.45
N LEU A 95 -0.54 -26.99 3.64
CA LEU A 95 -0.21 -25.66 3.13
C LEU A 95 0.36 -25.81 1.71
N VAL A 96 -0.29 -25.17 0.74
CA VAL A 96 0.14 -25.12 -0.66
C VAL A 96 0.66 -23.71 -0.94
N ASN A 97 1.97 -23.57 -1.03
CA ASN A 97 2.59 -22.28 -1.34
C ASN A 97 2.48 -21.99 -2.84
N ILE A 98 2.15 -20.75 -3.17
CA ILE A 98 2.21 -20.26 -4.54
C ILE A 98 3.68 -19.96 -4.81
N SER A 99 4.33 -20.75 -5.66
CA SER A 99 5.76 -20.61 -5.94
C SER A 99 6.06 -19.23 -6.53
N ASP A 100 6.97 -18.50 -5.91
CA ASP A 100 7.53 -17.24 -6.41
C ASP A 100 8.27 -17.50 -7.73
N LYS A 101 7.60 -17.37 -8.87
CA LYS A 101 8.32 -16.89 -10.04
C LYS A 101 8.50 -15.39 -9.82
N PRO A 102 9.73 -14.88 -9.66
CA PRO A 102 9.93 -13.52 -9.22
C PRO A 102 9.31 -12.55 -10.23
N ALA A 103 8.41 -11.68 -9.75
CA ALA A 103 7.89 -10.55 -10.51
C ALA A 103 9.02 -9.60 -10.98
N MET A 104 10.21 -9.70 -10.38
CA MET A 104 11.41 -8.96 -10.75
C MET A 104 11.82 -9.18 -12.20
N ASP A 105 11.71 -10.41 -12.73
CA ASP A 105 12.04 -10.71 -14.12
C ASP A 105 11.13 -9.92 -15.08
N LYS A 106 9.84 -9.80 -14.73
CA LYS A 106 8.86 -9.03 -15.53
C LYS A 106 9.05 -7.52 -15.43
N ILE A 107 9.54 -7.00 -14.29
CA ILE A 107 9.80 -5.57 -14.12
C ILE A 107 11.02 -5.16 -14.95
N ILE A 108 12.08 -5.96 -14.95
CA ILE A 108 13.28 -5.72 -15.77
C ILE A 108 12.91 -5.72 -17.26
N ASP A 109 12.03 -6.62 -17.68
CA ASP A 109 11.53 -6.66 -19.06
C ASP A 109 10.62 -5.47 -19.43
N ALA A 110 9.98 -4.82 -18.45
CA ALA A 110 9.06 -3.70 -18.67
C ALA A 110 9.74 -2.32 -18.70
N ILE A 111 10.92 -2.16 -18.09
CA ILE A 111 11.68 -0.90 -18.06
C ILE A 111 11.96 -0.34 -19.48
N PRO A 112 12.40 -1.15 -20.47
CA PRO A 112 12.68 -0.66 -21.82
C PRO A 112 11.46 -0.03 -22.52
N GLU A 113 10.26 -0.55 -22.26
CA GLU A 113 9.02 -0.04 -22.87
C GLU A 113 8.57 1.29 -22.24
N VAL A 114 8.69 1.40 -20.91
CA VAL A 114 8.37 2.64 -20.19
C VAL A 114 9.32 3.77 -20.61
N VAL A 115 10.62 3.47 -20.76
CA VAL A 115 11.62 4.45 -21.23
C VAL A 115 11.30 4.93 -22.65
N LYS A 116 10.90 4.02 -23.56
CA LYS A 116 10.45 4.40 -24.91
C LYS A 116 9.21 5.29 -24.89
N LEU A 117 8.23 4.99 -24.05
CA LEU A 117 7.01 5.79 -23.92
C LEU A 117 7.33 7.23 -23.48
N VAL A 118 8.17 7.39 -22.45
CA VAL A 118 8.58 8.71 -21.95
C VAL A 118 9.39 9.48 -23.00
N MET A 119 10.34 8.83 -23.68
CA MET A 119 11.10 9.48 -24.75
C MET A 119 10.22 9.88 -25.94
N SER A 120 9.17 9.12 -26.24
CA SER A 120 8.23 9.44 -27.31
C SER A 120 7.25 10.57 -26.96
N ALA A 121 6.97 10.79 -25.67
CA ALA A 121 6.09 11.87 -25.20
C ALA A 121 6.81 13.22 -25.02
N ILE A 122 8.15 13.20 -24.95
CA ILE A 122 9.00 14.40 -24.83
C ILE A 122 9.39 14.96 -26.23
N LYS A 123 9.09 14.23 -27.31
CA LYS A 123 9.30 14.66 -28.70
C LYS A 123 8.01 15.17 -29.33
#